data_AF-A0A527ZED7-F1
#
_entry.id   AF-A0A527ZED7-F1
#
_cell.length_a   1.000
_cell.length_b   1.000
_cell.length_c   1.000
_cell.angle_alpha   90.00
_cell.angle_beta   90.00
_cell.angle_gamma   90.00
#
_symmetry.space_group_name_H-M   'P 1'
#
loop_
_entity.id
_entity.type
_entity.pdbx_description
1 polymer ?
#
loop_
_entity_poly.entity_id
_entity_poly.type
_entity_poly.pdbx_seq_one_letter_code
_entity_poly.pdbx_strand_id
1 'polypeptide(L)' 'LHGADATVWPFVRRAAERHWSTRVGLEDGRQLPDGTTASGNAALTAAAVAIFRAGR' A
#
# COMPACT_ATOMS: atom_id res chain seq x y z
N LEU A 1 -5.97 -7.11 -5.17
CA LEU A 1 -4.73 -6.92 -5.97
C LEU A 1 -3.55 -6.88 -5.02
N HIS A 2 -2.50 -7.64 -5.31
CA HIS A 2 -1.30 -7.75 -4.47
C HIS A 2 -0.09 -7.49 -5.35
N GLY A 3 0.83 -6.65 -4.86
CA GLY A 3 2.09 -6.33 -5.52
C GLY A 3 3.27 -6.56 -4.57
N ALA A 4 4.47 -6.64 -5.14
CA ALA A 4 5.74 -6.80 -4.45
C ALA A 4 6.77 -5.75 -4.90
N ASP A 5 7.67 -5.37 -4.00
CA ASP A 5 8.69 -4.34 -4.14
C ASP A 5 8.15 -3.07 -4.83
N ALA A 6 8.66 -2.75 -6.01
CA ALA A 6 8.30 -1.55 -6.77
C ALA A 6 6.81 -1.49 -7.14
N THR A 7 6.08 -2.61 -7.10
CA THR A 7 4.67 -2.69 -7.49
C THR A 7 3.68 -2.54 -6.34
N VAL A 8 4.13 -2.55 -5.06
CA VAL A 8 3.25 -2.44 -3.88
C VAL A 8 2.32 -1.23 -3.99
N TRP A 9 2.87 -0.02 -4.10
CA TRP A 9 2.06 1.21 -4.07
C TRP A 9 1.27 1.49 -5.34
N PRO A 10 1.80 1.25 -6.56
CA PRO A 10 0.97 1.29 -7.77
C PRO A 10 -0.26 0.38 -7.66
N PHE A 11 -0.11 -0.81 -7.08
CA PHE A 11 -1.22 -1.76 -6.98
C PHE A 11 -2.20 -1.44 -5.84
N VAL A 12 -1.75 -0.86 -4.73
CA VAL A 12 -2.65 -0.33 -3.70
C VAL A 12 -3.54 0.78 -4.28
N ARG A 13 -2.97 1.73 -5.04
CA ARG A 13 -3.76 2.79 -5.71
C ARG A 13 -4.75 2.21 -6.70
N ARG A 14 -4.30 1.26 -7.52
CA ARG A 14 -5.14 0.58 -8.50
C ARG A 14 -6.29 -0.20 -7.86
N ALA A 15 -6.04 -0.85 -6.72
CA ALA A 15 -7.07 -1.55 -5.96
C ALA A 15 -8.12 -0.57 -5.41
N ALA A 16 -7.68 0.58 -4.88
CA ALA A 16 -8.57 1.61 -4.38
C ALA A 16 -9.50 2.16 -5.48
N GLU A 17 -8.95 2.52 -6.65
CA GLU A 17 -9.71 3.00 -7.83
C GLU A 17 -10.78 2.01 -8.31
N ARG A 18 -10.56 0.71 -8.11
CA ARG A 18 -11.43 -0.37 -8.61
C ARG A 18 -12.31 -0.98 -7.52
N HIS A 19 -12.28 -0.44 -6.30
CA HIS A 19 -12.96 -1.00 -5.13
C HIS A 19 -12.62 -2.47 -4.88
N TRP A 20 -11.36 -2.85 -5.10
CA TRP A 20 -10.85 -4.19 -4.83
C TRP A 20 -10.11 -4.24 -3.50
N SER A 21 -10.11 -5.41 -2.85
CA SER A 21 -9.24 -5.67 -1.70
C SER A 21 -7.76 -5.60 -2.11
N THR A 22 -6.89 -5.19 -1.19
CA THR A 22 -5.42 -5.15 -1.38
C THR A 22 -4.68 -5.81 -0.22
N ARG A 23 -3.41 -6.15 -0.42
CA ARG A 23 -2.47 -6.61 0.62
C ARG A 23 -1.28 -5.65 0.71
N VAL A 24 -0.79 -5.43 1.93
CA VAL A 24 0.52 -4.82 2.22
C VAL A 24 1.16 -5.50 3.42
N GLY A 25 2.48 -5.58 3.42
CA GLY A 25 3.29 -6.08 4.54
C GLY A 25 4.78 -5.98 4.23
N LEU A 26 5.64 -6.08 5.25
CA LEU A 26 7.10 -6.06 5.11
C LEU A 26 7.62 -7.20 4.23
N GLU A 27 6.85 -8.28 4.09
CA GLU A 27 7.11 -9.38 3.16
C GLU A 27 6.97 -8.95 1.68
N ASP A 28 6.10 -7.97 1.42
CA ASP A 28 5.76 -7.49 0.09
C ASP A 28 6.67 -6.32 -0.30
N GLY A 29 7.10 -5.52 0.67
CA GLY A 29 7.99 -4.39 0.48
C GLY A 29 8.12 -3.53 1.73
N ARG A 30 9.30 -2.92 1.91
CA ARG A 30 9.64 -2.15 3.12
C ARG A 30 9.49 -0.64 3.00
N GLN A 31 9.23 -0.13 1.80
CA GLN A 31 9.17 1.31 1.53
C GLN A 31 7.73 1.82 1.65
N LEU A 32 7.55 3.03 2.19
CA LEU A 32 6.32 3.82 2.16
C LEU A 32 6.10 4.45 0.77
N PRO A 33 4.93 5.06 0.48
CA PRO A 33 4.66 5.64 -0.83
C PRO A 33 5.61 6.75 -1.26
N ASP A 34 6.28 7.38 -0.29
CA ASP A 34 7.29 8.43 -0.47
C ASP A 34 8.71 7.89 -0.61
N GLY A 35 8.89 6.56 -0.56
CA GLY A 35 10.18 5.89 -0.66
C GLY A 35 10.93 5.73 0.67
N THR A 36 10.44 6.31 1.77
CA THR A 36 11.05 6.12 3.10
C THR A 36 10.83 4.69 3.61
N THR A 37 11.69 4.17 4.49
CA THR A 37 11.49 2.83 5.05
C THR A 37 10.42 2.86 6.13
N ALA A 38 9.43 1.97 6.05
CA ALA A 38 8.37 1.84 7.02
C ALA A 38 8.93 1.36 8.39
N SER A 39 8.41 1.93 9.48
CA SER A 39 8.74 1.50 10.84
C SER A 39 8.17 0.13 11.20
N GLY A 40 7.25 -0.39 10.39
CA GLY A 40 6.66 -1.73 10.53
C GLY A 40 5.37 -1.88 9.73
N ASN A 41 4.74 -3.06 9.82
CA ASN A 41 3.48 -3.37 9.12
C ASN A 41 2.36 -2.38 9.44
N ALA A 42 2.30 -1.84 10.66
CA ALA A 42 1.30 -0.84 11.04
C ALA A 42 1.40 0.43 10.18
N ALA A 43 2.63 0.90 9.88
CA ALA A 43 2.84 2.07 9.04
C ALA A 43 2.42 1.80 7.58
N LEU A 44 2.72 0.60 7.05
CA LEU A 44 2.30 0.17 5.72
C LEU A 44 0.76 0.12 5.60
N THR A 45 0.10 -0.50 6.59
CA THR A 45 -1.37 -0.57 6.64
C THR A 45 -2.00 0.82 6.75
N ALA A 46 -1.46 1.71 7.58
CA ALA A 46 -1.96 3.07 7.71
C ALA A 46 -1.87 3.86 6.39
N ALA A 47 -0.75 3.74 5.67
CA ALA A 47 -0.58 4.37 4.36
C ALA A 47 -1.55 3.81 3.31
N ALA A 48 -1.78 2.48 3.29
CA ALA A 48 -2.76 1.87 2.41
C ALA A 48 -4.20 2.34 2.72
N VAL A 49 -4.56 2.44 4.00
CA VAL A 49 -5.86 2.98 4.43
C VAL A 49 -6.01 4.44 4.00
N ALA A 50 -4.97 5.27 4.13
CA ALA A 50 -5.03 6.67 3.69
C ALA A 50 -5.35 6.79 2.19
N ILE A 51 -4.76 5.94 1.35
CA ILE A 51 -5.06 5.88 -0.10
C ILE A 51 -6.53 5.51 -0.34
N PHE A 52 -7.04 4.49 0.35
CA PHE A 52 -8.45 4.07 0.22
C PHE A 52 -9.44 5.13 0.71
N ARG A 53 -9.04 5.96 1.68
CA ARG A 53 -9.88 7.05 2.20
C ARG A 53 -9.92 8.27 1.27
N ALA A 54 -8.83 8.55 0.56
CA ALA A 54 -8.73 9.71 -0.33
C ALA A 54 -9.57 9.59 -1.61
N GLY A 55 -9.90 8.36 -2.03
CA GLY A 55 -10.75 8.10 -3.21
C GLY A 55 -12.25 8.01 -2.91
N ARG A 56 -12.69 8.38 -1.70
CA ARG A 56 -14.11 8.43 -1.32
C ARG A 56 -14.63 9.86 -1.35
#